data_AF-A0A952ICL7-F1
#
_entry.id   AF-A0A952ICL7-F1
#
_cell.length_a   1.000
_cell.length_b   1.000
_cell.length_c   1.000
_cell.angle_alpha   90.00
_cell.angle_beta   90.00
_cell.angle_gamma   90.00
#
_symmetry.space_group_name_H-M   'P 1'
#
loop_
_entity.id
_entity.type
_entity.pdbx_description
1 polymer ?
#
loop_
_entity_poly.entity_id
_entity_poly.type
_entity_poly.pdbx_seq_one_letter_code
_entity_poly.pdbx_strand_id
1 'polypeptide(L)' 'KMGARPMARIIQDKVKKPLAEQVLFGALSEKGGVITVDVEDDEIVIETQTSGAEPMTEPG' A
#
# COMPACT_ATOMS: atom_id res chain seq x y z
N LYS A 1 -23.11 -12.03 16.12
CA LYS A 1 -22.57 -12.51 14.82
C LYS A 1 -21.89 -11.33 14.14
N MET A 2 -20.58 -11.39 13.87
CA MET A 2 -19.89 -10.34 13.13
C MET A 2 -20.38 -10.37 11.67
N GLY A 3 -21.04 -9.29 11.22
CA GLY A 3 -21.53 -9.15 9.84
C GLY A 3 -20.49 -8.49 8.93
N ALA A 4 -20.86 -8.19 7.68
CA ALA A 4 -19.96 -7.58 6.67
C ALA A 4 -19.47 -6.15 7.04
N ARG A 5 -20.21 -5.42 7.88
CA ARG A 5 -19.84 -4.05 8.31
C ARG A 5 -18.52 -4.02 9.10
N PRO A 6 -18.30 -4.88 10.11
CA PRO A 6 -17.00 -5.06 10.75
C PRO A 6 -15.84 -5.28 9.77
N MET A 7 -16.03 -6.13 8.75
CA MET A 7 -15.00 -6.42 7.74
C MET A 7 -14.64 -5.21 6.90
N ALA A 8 -15.64 -4.42 6.48
CA ALA A 8 -15.40 -3.22 5.69
C ALA A 8 -14.52 -2.20 6.43
N ARG A 9 -14.70 -2.09 7.76
CA ARG A 9 -13.87 -1.20 8.58
C ARG A 9 -12.44 -1.69 8.70
N ILE A 10 -12.24 -2.99 8.87
CA ILE A 10 -10.89 -3.59 8.90
C ILE A 10 -10.16 -3.32 7.58
N ILE A 11 -10.79 -3.57 6.42
CA ILE A 11 -10.18 -3.30 5.11
C ILE A 11 -9.87 -1.80 4.94
N GLN A 12 -10.78 -0.91 5.36
CA GLN A 12 -10.56 0.52 5.28
C GLN A 12 -9.34 0.96 6.10
N ASP A 13 -9.25 0.50 7.34
CA ASP A 13 -8.22 0.94 8.29
C ASP A 13 -6.87 0.26 8.06
N LYS A 14 -6.85 -1.02 7.68
CA LYS A 14 -5.62 -1.82 7.54
C LYS A 14 -5.06 -1.88 6.13
N VAL A 15 -5.88 -1.66 5.09
CA VAL A 15 -5.43 -1.76 3.69
C VAL A 15 -5.52 -0.42 2.97
N LYS A 16 -6.72 0.19 2.94
CA LYS A 16 -6.93 1.39 2.10
C LYS A 16 -6.20 2.64 2.59
N LYS A 17 -6.16 2.87 3.90
CA LYS A 17 -5.43 4.03 4.46
C LYS A 17 -3.92 3.93 4.23
N PRO A 18 -3.22 2.83 4.61
CA PRO A 18 -1.79 2.69 4.32
C PRO A 18 -1.47 2.77 2.83
N LEU A 19 -2.31 2.18 1.98
CA LEU A 19 -2.17 2.27 0.52
C LEU A 19 -2.25 3.73 0.03
N ALA A 20 -3.21 4.51 0.52
CA ALA A 20 -3.35 5.92 0.13
C ALA A 20 -2.12 6.73 0.52
N GLU A 21 -1.55 6.49 1.71
CA GLU A 21 -0.30 7.14 2.14
C GLU A 21 0.88 6.77 1.24
N GLN A 22 1.01 5.49 0.87
CA GLN A 22 2.06 5.04 -0.05
C GLN A 22 1.94 5.68 -1.45
N VAL A 23 0.71 5.87 -1.94
CA VAL A 23 0.44 6.50 -3.24
C VAL A 23 0.64 8.02 -3.19
N LEU A 24 0.30 8.67 -2.08
CA LEU A 24 0.44 10.13 -1.98
C LEU A 24 1.88 10.56 -1.66
N PHE A 25 2.58 9.79 -0.80
CA PHE A 25 3.83 10.23 -0.19
C PHE A 25 4.92 9.14 -0.10
N GLY A 26 4.59 7.88 -0.35
CA GLY A 26 5.51 6.76 -0.20
C GLY A 26 6.07 6.26 -1.53
N ALA A 27 6.46 4.99 -1.56
CA ALA A 27 7.18 4.42 -2.70
C ALA A 27 6.37 4.42 -4.01
N LEU A 28 5.04 4.56 -3.95
CA LEU A 28 4.18 4.59 -5.13
C LEU A 28 3.93 6.00 -5.66
N SER A 29 4.37 7.07 -4.99
CA SER A 29 4.02 8.45 -5.37
C SER A 29 4.60 8.89 -6.70
N GLU A 30 5.75 8.35 -7.08
CA GLU A 30 6.46 8.80 -8.29
C GLU A 30 5.97 8.10 -9.55
N LYS A 31 5.81 6.77 -9.52
CA LYS A 31 5.54 5.95 -10.72
C LYS A 31 4.46 4.90 -10.53
N GLY A 32 3.82 4.86 -9.36
CA GLY A 32 3.00 3.72 -8.97
C GLY A 32 3.83 2.44 -8.89
N GLY A 33 3.15 1.30 -9.00
CA GLY A 33 3.76 0.00 -8.77
C GLY A 33 2.72 -1.03 -8.37
N VAL A 34 3.21 -2.20 -7.95
CA VAL A 34 2.35 -3.30 -7.49
C VAL A 34 2.44 -3.36 -5.97
N ILE A 35 1.29 -3.47 -5.32
CA ILE A 35 1.23 -3.83 -3.90
C ILE A 35 0.68 -5.24 -3.79
N THR A 36 1.34 -6.03 -2.94
CA THR A 36 0.87 -7.32 -2.48
C THR A 36 0.40 -7.17 -1.04
N VAL A 37 -0.78 -7.70 -0.74
CA VAL A 37 -1.33 -7.76 0.61
C VAL A 37 -1.38 -9.23 0.99
N ASP A 38 -0.72 -9.57 2.10
CA ASP A 38 -0.65 -10.93 2.62
C ASP A 38 -1.00 -10.95 4.12
N VAL A 39 -1.07 -12.16 4.68
CA VAL A 39 -1.28 -12.39 6.10
C VAL A 39 -0.16 -13.27 6.64
N GLU A 40 0.59 -12.74 7.60
CA GLU A 40 1.64 -13.46 8.34
C GLU A 40 1.34 -13.36 9.83
N ASP A 41 1.39 -14.48 10.56
CA ASP A 41 1.15 -14.52 12.01
C ASP A 41 -0.15 -13.82 12.47
N ASP A 42 -1.24 -14.00 11.71
CA ASP A 42 -2.55 -13.34 11.90
C ASP A 42 -2.52 -11.79 11.75
N GLU A 43 -1.45 -11.22 11.21
CA GLU A 43 -1.30 -9.80 10.91
C GLU A 43 -1.31 -9.52 9.41
N ILE A 44 -1.89 -8.38 9.01
CA ILE A 44 -1.90 -7.95 7.61
C ILE A 44 -0.55 -7.33 7.27
N VAL A 45 0.15 -7.90 6.30
CA VAL A 45 1.43 -7.42 5.77
C VAL A 45 1.20 -6.81 4.39
N ILE A 46 1.86 -5.69 4.12
CA ILE A 46 1.76 -4.97 2.85
C ILE A 46 3.17 -4.80 2.28
N GLU A 47 3.41 -5.42 1.13
CA GLU A 47 4.67 -5.29 0.40
C GLU A 47 4.47 -4.46 -0.86
N THR A 48 5.43 -3.58 -1.12
CA THR A 48 5.39 -2.69 -2.30
C THR A 48 6.53 -3.04 -3.24
N GLN A 49 6.19 -3.36 -4.49
CA GLN A 49 7.15 -3.61 -5.55
C GLN A 49 7.11 -2.46 -6.55
N THR A 50 8.11 -1.59 -6.48
CA THR A 50 8.35 -0.56 -7.47
C THR A 50 9.34 -1.09 -8.50
N SER A 51 8.92 -1.23 -9.76
CA SER A 51 9.84 -1.52 -10.85
C SER A 51 10.67 -0.28 -11.14
N GLY A 52 11.83 -0.20 -10.48
CA GLY A 52 12.76 0.90 -10.64
C GLY A 52 13.35 0.92 -12.04
N ALA A 53 13.00 1.95 -12.80
CA ALA A 53 13.98 2.66 -13.61
C ALA A 53 13.99 4.10 -13.09
N GLU A 54 15.03 4.50 -12.39
CA GLU A 54 15.26 5.88 -11.96
C GLU A 54 15.25 6.81 -13.20
N PRO A 55 14.65 8.01 -13.17
CA PRO A 55 15.28 9.13 -13.85
C PRO A 55 16.30 9.71 -12.87
N MET A 56 17.57 9.45 -13.17
CA MET A 56 18.71 10.15 -12.61
C MET A 56 18.47 11.67 -12.72
N THR A 57 18.56 12.36 -11.59
CA THR A 57 18.94 13.78 -11.41
C THR A 57 18.25 14.84 -12.27
N GLU A 58 17.50 15.76 -11.63
CA GLU A 58 17.36 17.12 -12.17
C GLU A 58 18.76 17.76 -12.28
N PRO A 59 19.17 18.25 -13.47
CA PRO A 59 20.31 19.14 -13.58
C PRO A 59 19.81 20.55 -13.24
N GLY A 60 20.20 21.06 -12.08
CA GLY A 60 20.09 22.46 -11.67
C GLY A 60 21.43 22.96 -11.19
#